data_AF-A0A2E9VGF5-F1
#
_entry.id   AF-A0A2E9VGF5-F1
#
_cell.length_a   1.000
_cell.length_b   1.000
_cell.length_c   1.000
_cell.angle_alpha   90.00
_cell.angle_beta   90.00
_cell.angle_gamma   90.00
#
_symmetry.space_group_name_H-M   'P 1'
#
loop_
_entity.id
_entity.type
_entity.pdbx_description
1 polymer ?
#
loop_
_entity_poly.entity_id
_entity_poly.type
_entity_poly.pdbx_seq_one_letter_code
_entity_poly.pdbx_strand_id
1 'polypeptide(L)'
;MAEKLVIIGSGPAGYTAGLYASRALLEPLLFAGYASGGQLMLTSDVENYPGYPEGIQGPEMMIELRAQAERFGTRILDLNVDSVDLSRRPFGVTSGKDSWDAEALIIATGAEAIWLDAENEELHKGRGISTCATCDGAFFRDKEVMVVGGGDSAMEEATFLTRFCPKVTIVHRREGLRASQIMAQRARDNSRIAWKLDRTVTSWLGEEGDFRGAVLRSTVDGSEEDFACGGAFIAIGHKPLTGFLAGQLEMDDHNYLLWKQHTMTSVPGVFAAGDVVDTRYKQAVTAAGMGCMAAIDAEKWLEAQ
;
A
#
# COMPACT_ATOMS: atom_id res chain seq x y z
N MET A 1 -12.59 -17.00 26.43
CA MET A 1 -11.14 -17.17 26.64
C MET A 1 -10.46 -16.20 25.71
N ALA A 2 -9.38 -15.55 26.13
CA ALA A 2 -8.67 -14.62 25.26
C ALA A 2 -8.02 -15.39 24.10
N GLU A 3 -7.96 -14.75 22.95
CA GLU A 3 -7.20 -15.24 21.79
C GLU A 3 -5.70 -15.09 22.09
N LYS A 4 -4.88 -16.10 21.79
CA LYS A 4 -3.43 -15.99 21.97
C LYS A 4 -2.86 -14.89 21.06
N LEU A 5 -3.32 -14.85 19.81
CA LEU A 5 -2.87 -13.91 18.81
C LEU A 5 -4.02 -13.47 17.92
N VAL A 6 -4.21 -12.15 17.82
CA VAL A 6 -5.09 -11.53 16.82
C VAL A 6 -4.25 -10.80 15.78
N ILE A 7 -4.60 -10.98 14.51
CA ILE A 7 -3.99 -10.32 13.36
C ILE A 7 -5.04 -9.39 12.74
N ILE A 8 -4.68 -8.13 12.50
CA ILE A 8 -5.59 -7.14 11.92
C ILE A 8 -5.07 -6.77 10.53
N GLY A 9 -5.78 -7.17 9.49
CA GLY A 9 -5.42 -6.93 8.08
C GLY A 9 -5.21 -8.21 7.28
N SER A 10 -5.63 -8.17 6.00
CA SER A 10 -5.67 -9.32 5.07
C SER A 10 -4.78 -9.15 3.83
N GLY A 11 -3.78 -8.26 3.88
CA GLY A 11 -2.77 -8.19 2.83
C GLY A 11 -1.76 -9.36 2.90
N PRO A 12 -0.73 -9.36 2.04
CA PRO A 12 0.34 -10.35 2.08
C PRO A 12 1.00 -10.49 3.46
N ALA A 13 1.17 -9.38 4.19
CA ALA A 13 1.69 -9.40 5.56
C ALA A 13 0.78 -10.18 6.52
N GLY A 14 -0.54 -9.91 6.50
CA GLY A 14 -1.50 -10.54 7.39
C GLY A 14 -1.65 -12.04 7.15
N TYR A 15 -1.81 -12.46 5.88
CA TYR A 15 -1.90 -13.89 5.57
C TYR A 15 -0.61 -14.64 5.83
N THR A 16 0.56 -14.03 5.57
CA THR A 16 1.83 -14.67 5.92
C THR A 16 1.99 -14.78 7.43
N ALA A 17 1.59 -13.76 8.20
CA ALA A 17 1.60 -13.84 9.66
C ALA A 17 0.67 -14.95 10.18
N GLY A 18 -0.55 -15.07 9.61
CA GLY A 18 -1.50 -16.13 9.95
C GLY A 18 -0.92 -17.52 9.68
N LEU A 19 -0.37 -17.72 8.48
CA LEU A 19 0.30 -18.96 8.11
C LEU A 19 1.38 -19.39 9.12
N TYR A 20 2.29 -18.49 9.48
CA TYR A 20 3.39 -18.81 10.39
C TYR A 20 2.90 -19.04 11.82
N ALA A 21 2.01 -18.19 12.33
CA ALA A 21 1.45 -18.33 13.67
C ALA A 21 0.60 -19.60 13.83
N SER A 22 -0.16 -19.97 12.81
CA SER A 22 -0.91 -21.24 12.78
C SER A 22 0.00 -22.45 12.86
N ARG A 23 1.12 -22.43 12.14
CA ARG A 23 2.12 -23.51 12.18
C ARG A 23 2.85 -23.59 13.52
N ALA A 24 2.91 -22.49 14.27
CA ALA A 24 3.41 -22.43 15.64
C ALA A 24 2.34 -22.76 16.70
N LEU A 25 1.17 -23.28 16.31
CA LEU A 25 0.07 -23.67 17.23
C LEU A 25 -0.46 -22.52 18.10
N LEU A 26 -0.41 -21.29 17.58
CA LEU A 26 -0.96 -20.10 18.24
C LEU A 26 -2.46 -19.88 17.97
N GLU A 27 -3.07 -20.71 17.11
CA GLU A 27 -4.51 -20.64 16.76
C GLU A 27 -5.00 -19.22 16.39
N PRO A 28 -4.29 -18.51 15.48
CA PRO A 28 -4.50 -17.08 15.26
C PRO A 28 -5.90 -16.77 14.72
N LEU A 29 -6.45 -15.65 15.19
CA LEU A 29 -7.66 -15.03 14.65
C LEU A 29 -7.28 -13.80 13.80
N LEU A 30 -7.62 -13.83 12.51
CA LEU A 30 -7.34 -12.74 11.57
C LEU A 30 -8.62 -11.99 11.22
N PHE A 31 -8.62 -10.67 11.40
CA PHE A 31 -9.65 -9.76 10.91
C PHE A 31 -9.28 -9.30 9.51
N ALA A 32 -10.01 -9.79 8.52
CA ALA A 32 -9.71 -9.55 7.11
C ALA A 32 -10.27 -8.21 6.60
N GLY A 33 -11.24 -7.64 7.30
CA GLY A 33 -12.04 -6.52 6.81
C GLY A 33 -13.01 -6.93 5.70
N TYR A 34 -13.95 -6.03 5.39
CA TYR A 34 -14.95 -6.30 4.33
C TYR A 34 -14.32 -6.32 2.93
N ALA A 35 -13.27 -5.54 2.71
CA ALA A 35 -12.46 -5.53 1.49
C ALA A 35 -11.22 -6.43 1.65
N SER A 36 -11.46 -7.73 1.89
CA SER A 36 -10.40 -8.71 2.12
C SER A 36 -9.42 -8.81 0.94
N GLY A 37 -8.12 -8.92 1.24
CA GLY A 37 -7.04 -9.08 0.24
C GLY A 37 -6.17 -7.83 0.05
N GLY A 38 -6.62 -6.67 0.53
CA GLY A 38 -5.84 -5.43 0.49
C GLY A 38 -5.62 -4.88 -0.93
N GLN A 39 -4.58 -4.07 -1.11
CA GLN A 39 -4.34 -3.31 -2.36
C GLN A 39 -4.18 -4.20 -3.61
N LEU A 40 -3.70 -5.44 -3.47
CA LEU A 40 -3.55 -6.35 -4.61
C LEU A 40 -4.90 -6.75 -5.24
N MET A 41 -6.03 -6.52 -4.56
CA MET A 41 -7.35 -6.71 -5.16
C MET A 41 -7.64 -5.73 -6.30
N LEU A 42 -6.88 -4.63 -6.39
CA LEU A 42 -7.08 -3.57 -7.37
C LEU A 42 -6.13 -3.69 -8.58
N THR A 43 -5.12 -4.56 -8.53
CA THR A 43 -4.18 -4.76 -9.64
C THR A 43 -4.60 -5.90 -10.55
N SER A 44 -4.37 -5.77 -11.85
CA SER A 44 -4.63 -6.83 -12.82
C SER A 44 -3.57 -7.91 -12.74
N ASP A 45 -2.28 -7.56 -12.87
CA ASP A 45 -1.18 -8.49 -13.05
C ASP A 45 -0.06 -8.26 -12.04
N VAL A 46 0.47 -9.35 -11.48
CA VAL A 46 1.60 -9.38 -10.56
C VAL A 46 2.70 -10.25 -11.14
N GLU A 47 3.75 -9.61 -11.66
CA GLU A 47 4.91 -10.31 -12.26
C GLU A 47 6.14 -10.33 -11.35
N ASN A 48 6.11 -9.59 -10.25
CA ASN A 48 7.27 -9.36 -9.38
C ASN A 48 7.22 -10.10 -8.04
N TYR A 49 6.21 -10.95 -7.83
CA TYR A 49 6.15 -11.83 -6.66
C TYR A 49 6.77 -13.21 -6.99
N PRO A 50 7.85 -13.60 -6.29
CA PRO A 50 8.55 -14.84 -6.61
C PRO A 50 7.69 -16.07 -6.31
N GLY A 51 7.64 -17.00 -7.26
CA GLY A 51 6.80 -18.21 -7.19
C GLY A 51 5.78 -18.31 -8.34
N TYR A 52 5.50 -17.20 -9.03
CA TYR A 52 4.61 -17.14 -10.18
C TYR A 52 5.39 -16.81 -11.46
N PRO A 53 6.04 -17.80 -12.10
CA PRO A 53 6.93 -17.55 -13.25
C PRO A 53 6.21 -16.97 -14.48
N GLU A 54 4.90 -17.24 -14.62
CA GLU A 54 4.06 -16.72 -15.70
C GLU A 54 3.24 -15.48 -15.26
N GLY A 55 3.53 -14.92 -14.09
CA GLY A 55 2.69 -13.93 -13.43
C GLY A 55 1.40 -14.54 -12.83
N ILE A 56 0.65 -13.71 -12.12
CA ILE A 56 -0.65 -14.07 -11.53
C ILE A 56 -1.53 -12.83 -11.39
N GLN A 57 -2.85 -12.98 -11.42
CA GLN A 57 -3.72 -11.87 -11.12
C GLN A 57 -3.68 -11.49 -9.63
N GLY A 58 -3.70 -10.20 -9.32
CA GLY A 58 -3.67 -9.71 -7.93
C GLY A 58 -4.74 -10.36 -7.03
N PRO A 59 -6.03 -10.36 -7.42
CA PRO A 59 -7.09 -11.05 -6.69
C PRO A 59 -6.87 -12.56 -6.54
N GLU A 60 -6.37 -13.23 -7.59
CA GLU A 60 -6.10 -14.67 -7.57
C GLU A 60 -5.01 -15.01 -6.56
N MET A 61 -3.91 -14.25 -6.58
CA MET A 61 -2.82 -14.39 -5.60
C MET A 61 -3.32 -14.22 -4.17
N MET A 62 -4.19 -13.25 -3.90
CA MET A 62 -4.74 -13.04 -2.55
C MET A 62 -5.65 -14.18 -2.10
N ILE A 63 -6.41 -14.78 -3.01
CA ILE A 63 -7.21 -15.98 -2.74
C ILE A 63 -6.30 -17.16 -2.36
N GLU A 64 -5.20 -17.37 -3.09
CA GLU A 64 -4.24 -18.43 -2.78
C GLU A 64 -3.56 -18.23 -1.41
N LEU A 65 -3.15 -16.99 -1.09
CA LEU A 65 -2.56 -16.67 0.21
C LEU A 65 -3.57 -16.88 1.36
N ARG A 66 -4.83 -16.47 1.18
CA ARG A 66 -5.90 -16.73 2.16
C ARG A 66 -6.09 -18.23 2.38
N ALA A 67 -6.24 -18.99 1.30
CA ALA A 67 -6.44 -20.44 1.36
C ALA A 67 -5.27 -21.15 2.04
N GLN A 68 -4.04 -20.67 1.84
CA GLN A 68 -2.86 -21.21 2.51
C GLN A 68 -2.92 -20.97 4.03
N ALA A 69 -3.28 -19.76 4.48
CA ALA A 69 -3.43 -19.47 5.91
C ALA A 69 -4.55 -20.31 6.56
N GLU A 70 -5.72 -20.37 5.93
CA GLU A 70 -6.86 -21.18 6.41
C GLU A 70 -6.52 -22.66 6.49
N ARG A 71 -5.81 -23.21 5.49
CA ARG A 71 -5.38 -24.62 5.47
C ARG A 71 -4.55 -25.01 6.70
N PHE A 72 -3.75 -24.10 7.25
CA PHE A 72 -2.94 -24.36 8.44
C PHE A 72 -3.67 -24.02 9.74
N GLY A 73 -4.91 -23.51 9.67
CA GLY A 73 -5.77 -23.28 10.83
C GLY A 73 -5.89 -21.83 11.27
N THR A 74 -5.55 -20.86 10.42
CA THR A 74 -5.89 -19.45 10.71
C THR A 74 -7.40 -19.30 10.64
N ARG A 75 -8.03 -18.81 11.71
CA ARG A 75 -9.46 -18.43 11.68
C ARG A 75 -9.56 -17.03 11.12
N ILE A 76 -10.38 -16.84 10.09
CA ILE A 76 -10.51 -15.56 9.40
C ILE A 76 -11.93 -15.03 9.57
N LEU A 77 -12.05 -13.78 10.02
CA LEU A 77 -13.31 -13.04 10.10
C LEU A 77 -13.29 -11.91 9.08
N ASP A 78 -14.27 -11.90 8.18
CA ASP A 78 -14.49 -10.81 7.23
C ASP A 78 -15.20 -9.62 7.91
N LEU A 79 -14.53 -9.07 8.93
CA LEU A 79 -14.99 -7.97 9.79
C LEU A 79 -13.90 -6.89 9.88
N ASN A 80 -14.32 -5.62 9.86
CA ASN A 80 -13.42 -4.50 10.13
C ASN A 80 -13.22 -4.33 11.64
N VAL A 81 -11.98 -4.10 12.09
CA VAL A 81 -11.73 -3.67 13.47
C VAL A 81 -11.97 -2.17 13.58
N ASP A 82 -12.88 -1.77 14.46
CA ASP A 82 -13.25 -0.37 14.66
C ASP A 82 -12.33 0.32 15.67
N SER A 83 -11.90 -0.41 16.70
CA SER A 83 -11.00 0.09 17.74
C SER A 83 -10.27 -1.03 18.48
N VAL A 84 -9.17 -0.67 19.12
CA VAL A 84 -8.44 -1.52 20.08
C VAL A 84 -8.25 -0.81 21.41
N ASP A 85 -8.11 -1.57 22.49
CA ASP A 85 -7.70 -1.08 23.82
C ASP A 85 -6.37 -1.73 24.20
N LEU A 86 -5.29 -0.94 24.05
CA LEU A 86 -3.92 -1.35 24.32
C LEU A 86 -3.45 -0.95 25.73
N SER A 87 -4.33 -0.34 26.54
CA SER A 87 -4.02 0.14 27.88
C SER A 87 -4.03 -0.97 28.94
N ARG A 88 -4.60 -2.13 28.61
CA ARG A 88 -4.76 -3.30 29.49
C ARG A 88 -4.29 -4.58 28.81
N ARG A 89 -4.17 -5.65 29.59
CA ARG A 89 -3.90 -7.01 29.10
C ARG A 89 -4.91 -8.01 29.69
N PRO A 90 -5.43 -8.96 28.90
CA PRO A 90 -5.33 -9.04 27.43
C PRO A 90 -5.92 -7.80 26.73
N PHE A 91 -5.42 -7.49 25.54
CA PHE A 91 -5.80 -6.32 24.74
C PHE A 91 -7.23 -6.46 24.23
N GLY A 92 -8.00 -5.37 24.22
CA GLY A 92 -9.35 -5.37 23.66
C GLY A 92 -9.34 -5.12 22.15
N VAL A 93 -10.17 -5.84 21.40
CA VAL A 93 -10.43 -5.63 19.96
C VAL A 93 -11.94 -5.55 19.76
N THR A 94 -12.43 -4.49 19.11
CA THR A 94 -13.86 -4.26 18.89
C THR A 94 -14.18 -4.22 17.40
N SER A 95 -15.25 -4.93 17.01
CA SER A 95 -15.85 -4.86 15.67
C SER A 95 -17.37 -4.83 15.79
N GLY A 96 -17.99 -3.70 15.43
CA GLY A 96 -19.41 -3.48 15.57
C GLY A 96 -19.88 -3.62 17.02
N LYS A 97 -20.63 -4.67 17.30
CA LYS A 97 -21.14 -4.99 18.64
C LYS A 97 -20.35 -6.09 19.34
N ASP A 98 -19.43 -6.72 18.62
CA ASP A 98 -18.66 -7.85 19.09
C ASP A 98 -17.30 -7.37 19.62
N SER A 99 -16.78 -8.10 20.60
CA SER A 99 -15.50 -7.80 21.23
C SER A 99 -14.71 -9.07 21.49
N TRP A 100 -13.40 -8.96 21.37
CA TRP A 100 -12.43 -10.01 21.62
C TRP A 100 -11.36 -9.48 22.56
N ASP A 101 -10.77 -10.39 23.32
CA ASP A 101 -9.56 -10.14 24.10
C ASP A 101 -8.40 -10.90 23.46
N ALA A 102 -7.22 -10.30 23.36
CA ALA A 102 -6.03 -10.92 22.76
C ALA A 102 -4.77 -10.76 23.62
N GLU A 103 -3.97 -11.81 23.78
CA GLU A 103 -2.70 -11.74 24.53
C GLU A 103 -1.61 -10.97 23.76
N ALA A 104 -1.62 -11.09 22.42
CA ALA A 104 -0.76 -10.35 21.49
C ALA A 104 -1.53 -9.93 20.23
N LEU A 105 -1.03 -8.88 19.55
CA LEU A 105 -1.60 -8.33 18.31
C LEU A 105 -0.55 -8.20 17.21
N ILE A 106 -0.90 -8.49 15.97
CA ILE A 106 -0.15 -8.09 14.77
C ILE A 106 -0.99 -7.10 13.95
N ILE A 107 -0.50 -5.88 13.79
CA ILE A 107 -1.10 -4.85 12.94
C ILE A 107 -0.53 -4.96 11.53
N ALA A 108 -1.32 -5.44 10.59
CA ALA A 108 -0.98 -5.65 9.18
C ALA A 108 -1.99 -4.96 8.25
N THR A 109 -2.51 -3.80 8.68
CA THR A 109 -3.57 -3.05 8.00
C THR A 109 -3.10 -2.33 6.73
N GLY A 110 -1.79 -2.26 6.50
CA GLY A 110 -1.20 -1.65 5.32
C GLY A 110 -1.37 -0.13 5.25
N ALA A 111 -1.19 0.39 4.05
CA ALA A 111 -1.47 1.77 3.67
C ALA A 111 -2.24 1.75 2.34
N GLU A 112 -2.99 2.80 2.03
CA GLU A 112 -3.69 2.95 0.76
C GLU A 112 -3.06 4.07 -0.06
N ALA A 113 -2.96 3.90 -1.37
CA ALA A 113 -2.54 4.98 -2.26
C ALA A 113 -3.56 6.13 -2.23
N ILE A 114 -3.06 7.37 -2.25
CA ILE A 114 -3.90 8.56 -2.33
C ILE A 114 -4.19 8.83 -3.81
N TRP A 115 -5.47 8.93 -4.15
CA TRP A 115 -5.98 9.22 -5.49
C TRP A 115 -6.30 10.71 -5.67
N LEU A 116 -6.57 11.15 -6.90
CA LEU A 116 -6.84 12.57 -7.18
C LEU A 116 -8.32 12.93 -7.01
N ASP A 117 -9.22 11.94 -7.04
CA ASP A 117 -10.67 12.12 -7.13
C ASP A 117 -11.08 12.95 -8.36
N ALA A 118 -10.32 12.81 -9.45
CA ALA A 118 -10.59 13.48 -10.72
C ALA A 118 -11.74 12.82 -11.48
N GLU A 119 -12.40 13.56 -12.38
CA GLU A 119 -13.46 13.00 -13.21
C GLU A 119 -12.95 11.82 -14.04
N ASN A 120 -13.77 10.76 -14.16
CA ASN A 120 -13.44 9.50 -14.83
C ASN A 120 -12.27 8.69 -14.22
N GLU A 121 -11.81 8.98 -13.00
CA GLU A 121 -10.68 8.25 -12.41
C GLU A 121 -10.98 6.76 -12.21
N GLU A 122 -12.14 6.42 -11.66
CA GLU A 122 -12.56 5.03 -11.43
C GLU A 122 -12.57 4.17 -12.71
N LEU A 123 -12.91 4.76 -13.86
CA LEU A 123 -12.96 4.04 -15.15
C LEU A 123 -11.59 3.53 -15.59
N HIS A 124 -10.53 4.25 -15.20
CA HIS A 124 -9.17 4.06 -15.68
C HIS A 124 -8.22 3.50 -14.62
N LYS A 125 -8.67 3.28 -13.37
CA LYS A 125 -7.87 2.63 -12.32
C LYS A 125 -7.48 1.21 -12.75
N GLY A 126 -6.17 0.94 -12.75
CA GLY A 126 -5.61 -0.34 -13.23
C GLY A 126 -5.72 -0.57 -14.74
N ARG A 127 -6.21 0.44 -15.50
CA ARG A 127 -6.47 0.35 -16.94
C ARG A 127 -5.96 1.58 -17.69
N GLY A 128 -4.81 2.09 -17.27
CA GLY A 128 -4.19 3.31 -17.78
C GLY A 128 -3.67 4.21 -16.67
N ILE A 129 -4.28 4.17 -15.49
CA ILE A 129 -3.81 4.85 -14.28
C ILE A 129 -3.31 3.83 -13.27
N SER A 130 -2.10 4.05 -12.77
CA SER A 130 -1.44 3.28 -11.72
C SER A 130 -0.99 4.18 -10.57
N THR A 131 -0.79 3.60 -9.39
CA THR A 131 -0.17 4.23 -8.22
C THR A 131 1.19 3.62 -7.87
N CYS A 132 1.72 2.72 -8.72
CA CYS A 132 2.98 2.03 -8.50
C CYS A 132 3.78 1.85 -9.80
N ALA A 133 4.73 2.75 -10.06
CA ALA A 133 5.63 2.62 -11.20
C ALA A 133 6.45 1.31 -11.19
N THR A 134 6.89 0.84 -10.02
CA THR A 134 7.68 -0.40 -9.88
C THR A 134 6.87 -1.64 -10.29
N CYS A 135 5.55 -1.60 -10.08
CA CYS A 135 4.64 -2.68 -10.39
C CYS A 135 4.33 -2.69 -11.90
N ASP A 136 3.91 -1.54 -12.44
CA ASP A 136 3.25 -1.52 -13.75
C ASP A 136 4.11 -0.88 -14.87
N GLY A 137 5.24 -0.25 -14.53
CA GLY A 137 6.04 0.54 -15.47
C GLY A 137 6.50 -0.25 -16.71
N ALA A 138 6.69 -1.56 -16.59
CA ALA A 138 7.06 -2.43 -17.70
C ALA A 138 5.96 -2.56 -18.76
N PHE A 139 4.67 -2.49 -18.37
CA PHE A 139 3.52 -2.58 -19.27
C PHE A 139 3.35 -1.35 -20.17
N PHE A 140 3.99 -0.24 -19.81
CA PHE A 140 3.98 1.02 -20.57
C PHE A 140 5.24 1.19 -21.43
N ARG A 141 5.94 0.09 -21.73
CA ARG A 141 7.04 0.10 -22.69
C ARG A 141 6.61 0.77 -24.00
N ASP A 142 7.47 1.65 -24.50
CA ASP A 142 7.26 2.41 -25.75
C ASP A 142 6.08 3.41 -25.72
N LYS A 143 5.46 3.66 -24.55
CA LYS A 143 4.42 4.69 -24.38
C LYS A 143 4.97 5.93 -23.66
N GLU A 144 4.54 7.12 -24.09
CA GLU A 144 4.75 8.33 -23.29
C GLU A 144 3.79 8.31 -22.09
N VAL A 145 4.28 8.60 -20.89
CA VAL A 145 3.48 8.55 -19.66
C VAL A 145 3.57 9.85 -18.87
N MET A 146 2.63 10.05 -17.95
CA MET A 146 2.73 11.11 -16.95
C MET A 146 2.92 10.57 -15.53
N VAL A 147 3.57 11.37 -14.69
CA VAL A 147 3.65 11.14 -13.23
C VAL A 147 3.05 12.35 -12.54
N VAL A 148 2.02 12.15 -11.72
CA VAL A 148 1.38 13.21 -10.94
C VAL A 148 2.00 13.23 -9.54
N GLY A 149 2.68 14.32 -9.20
CA GLY A 149 3.31 14.48 -7.89
C GLY A 149 4.50 15.43 -7.90
N GLY A 150 5.02 15.75 -6.71
CA GLY A 150 6.15 16.68 -6.57
C GLY A 150 7.02 16.46 -5.33
N GLY A 151 6.87 15.31 -4.68
CA GLY A 151 7.78 14.85 -3.62
C GLY A 151 8.87 13.93 -4.18
N ASP A 152 9.73 13.41 -3.31
CA ASP A 152 10.79 12.47 -3.70
C ASP A 152 10.23 11.23 -4.41
N SER A 153 9.12 10.64 -3.92
CA SER A 153 8.48 9.49 -4.57
C SER A 153 8.15 9.75 -6.04
N ALA A 154 7.59 10.92 -6.37
CA ALA A 154 7.29 11.27 -7.76
C ALA A 154 8.56 11.37 -8.63
N MET A 155 9.68 11.86 -8.07
CA MET A 155 10.95 11.94 -8.79
C MET A 155 11.57 10.55 -9.00
N GLU A 156 11.49 9.69 -7.98
CA GLU A 156 11.96 8.30 -8.04
C GLU A 156 11.18 7.51 -9.10
N GLU A 157 9.85 7.57 -9.04
CA GLU A 157 8.97 6.88 -9.99
C GLU A 157 9.16 7.40 -11.41
N ALA A 158 9.22 8.73 -11.62
CA ALA A 158 9.47 9.29 -12.94
C ALA A 158 10.82 8.83 -13.51
N THR A 159 11.87 8.84 -12.68
CA THR A 159 13.20 8.37 -13.08
C THR A 159 13.19 6.89 -13.40
N PHE A 160 12.51 6.07 -12.59
CA PHE A 160 12.36 4.63 -12.81
C PHE A 160 11.64 4.34 -14.13
N LEU A 161 10.52 5.03 -14.40
CA LEU A 161 9.74 4.87 -15.63
C LEU A 161 10.53 5.17 -16.89
N THR A 162 11.54 6.06 -16.83
CA THR A 162 12.42 6.28 -17.99
C THR A 162 13.17 5.03 -18.42
N ARG A 163 13.28 3.97 -17.61
CA ARG A 163 13.86 2.68 -18.04
C ARG A 163 13.04 1.98 -19.12
N PHE A 164 11.74 2.27 -19.19
CA PHE A 164 10.78 1.60 -20.08
C PHE A 164 10.13 2.56 -21.07
N CYS A 165 9.81 3.77 -20.61
CA CYS A 165 9.05 4.76 -21.37
C CYS A 165 9.99 5.70 -22.15
N PRO A 166 9.69 6.02 -23.42
CA PRO A 166 10.47 6.97 -24.22
C PRO A 166 10.44 8.39 -23.63
N LYS A 167 9.35 8.76 -22.95
CA LYS A 167 9.18 10.07 -22.31
C LYS A 167 8.27 9.97 -21.10
N VAL A 168 8.62 10.70 -20.05
CA VAL A 168 7.85 10.80 -18.81
C VAL A 168 7.61 12.27 -18.52
N THR A 169 6.35 12.68 -18.33
CA THR A 169 6.03 14.08 -17.98
C THR A 169 5.57 14.19 -16.54
N ILE A 170 6.31 14.93 -15.72
CA ILE A 170 5.92 15.20 -14.34
C ILE A 170 4.88 16.32 -14.34
N VAL A 171 3.71 16.06 -13.78
CA VAL A 171 2.63 17.02 -13.56
C VAL A 171 2.59 17.38 -12.08
N HIS A 172 2.75 18.67 -11.76
CA HIS A 172 2.70 19.14 -10.39
C HIS A 172 1.89 20.43 -10.24
N ARG A 173 1.08 20.51 -9.17
CA ARG A 173 0.16 21.62 -8.89
C ARG A 173 0.82 22.94 -8.47
N ARG A 174 2.15 23.01 -8.43
CA ARG A 174 2.94 24.17 -8.01
C ARG A 174 4.20 24.26 -8.87
N GLU A 175 4.76 25.45 -8.97
CA GLU A 175 6.10 25.68 -9.49
C GLU A 175 7.18 25.01 -8.62
N GLY A 176 7.05 25.15 -7.30
CA GLY A 176 7.99 24.58 -6.32
C GLY A 176 7.71 23.12 -5.98
N LEU A 177 8.76 22.29 -6.01
CA LEU A 177 8.71 20.88 -5.59
C LEU A 177 8.97 20.73 -4.09
N ARG A 178 8.36 19.70 -3.48
CA ARG A 178 8.70 19.23 -2.12
C ARG A 178 9.86 18.25 -2.11
N ALA A 179 10.21 17.68 -3.26
CA ALA A 179 11.35 16.78 -3.41
C ALA A 179 12.64 17.43 -2.91
N SER A 180 13.52 16.61 -2.34
CA SER A 180 14.89 16.99 -2.02
C SER A 180 15.60 17.53 -3.27
N GLN A 181 16.50 18.49 -3.07
CA GLN A 181 17.19 19.16 -4.18
C GLN A 181 17.92 18.18 -5.10
N ILE A 182 18.53 17.13 -4.52
CA ILE A 182 19.25 16.10 -5.27
C ILE A 182 18.29 15.31 -6.17
N MET A 183 17.11 14.95 -5.68
CA MET A 183 16.13 14.18 -6.44
C MET A 183 15.48 15.01 -7.54
N ALA A 184 15.10 16.26 -7.23
CA ALA A 184 14.62 17.20 -8.22
C ALA A 184 15.66 17.45 -9.33
N GLN A 185 16.94 17.63 -8.97
CA GLN A 185 18.01 17.86 -9.93
C GLN A 185 18.24 16.62 -10.82
N ARG A 186 18.31 15.42 -10.24
CA ARG A 186 18.43 14.17 -11.02
C ARG A 186 17.31 14.00 -12.04
N ALA A 187 16.07 14.33 -11.66
CA ALA A 187 14.95 14.30 -12.57
C ALA A 187 15.10 15.34 -13.68
N ARG A 188 15.56 16.56 -13.37
CA ARG A 188 15.78 17.64 -14.36
C ARG A 188 16.90 17.32 -15.34
N ASP A 189 17.95 16.65 -14.89
CA ASP A 189 19.10 16.27 -15.71
C ASP A 189 18.77 15.10 -16.66
N ASN A 190 17.63 14.42 -16.47
CA ASN A 190 17.19 13.33 -17.34
C ASN A 190 16.44 13.88 -18.55
N SER A 191 17.03 13.77 -19.74
CA SER A 191 16.45 14.30 -21.00
C SER A 191 15.13 13.64 -21.42
N ARG A 192 14.74 12.51 -20.81
CA ARG A 192 13.45 11.84 -21.05
C ARG A 192 12.35 12.34 -20.11
N ILE A 193 12.68 13.20 -19.14
CA ILE A 193 11.70 13.77 -18.20
C ILE A 193 11.34 15.20 -18.64
N ALA A 194 10.05 15.40 -18.90
CA ALA A 194 9.45 16.70 -19.15
C ALA A 194 8.64 17.17 -17.94
N TRP A 195 8.26 18.46 -17.93
CA TRP A 195 7.64 19.10 -16.77
C TRP A 195 6.40 19.90 -17.17
N LYS A 196 5.32 19.70 -16.43
CA LYS A 196 4.06 20.46 -16.47
C LYS A 196 3.76 20.92 -15.04
N LEU A 197 4.43 21.99 -14.63
CA LEU A 197 4.26 22.62 -13.32
C LEU A 197 3.06 23.57 -13.34
N ASP A 198 2.57 23.91 -12.15
CA ASP A 198 1.34 24.68 -11.96
C ASP A 198 0.15 24.08 -12.70
N ARG A 199 0.05 22.75 -12.70
CA ARG A 199 -1.01 21.98 -13.34
C ARG A 199 -1.59 20.93 -12.40
N THR A 200 -2.91 20.79 -12.43
CA THR A 200 -3.65 19.69 -11.78
C THR A 200 -4.44 18.92 -12.82
N VAL A 201 -4.54 17.60 -12.66
CA VAL A 201 -5.48 16.79 -13.47
C VAL A 201 -6.89 17.06 -12.96
N THR A 202 -7.82 17.38 -13.86
CA THR A 202 -9.25 17.57 -13.53
C THR A 202 -10.13 16.44 -14.05
N SER A 203 -9.74 15.81 -15.16
CA SER A 203 -10.47 14.70 -15.78
C SER A 203 -9.51 13.77 -16.53
N TRP A 204 -9.85 12.48 -16.59
CA TRP A 204 -9.14 11.49 -17.39
C TRP A 204 -9.84 11.26 -18.73
N LEU A 205 -9.06 11.23 -19.80
CA LEU A 205 -9.53 11.14 -21.18
C LEU A 205 -9.50 9.69 -21.68
N GLY A 206 -10.56 9.27 -22.36
CA GLY A 206 -10.69 7.94 -22.95
C GLY A 206 -11.93 7.19 -22.48
N GLU A 207 -12.21 6.07 -23.14
CA GLU A 207 -13.28 5.14 -22.77
C GLU A 207 -12.70 3.93 -22.00
N GLU A 208 -13.56 3.03 -21.51
CA GLU A 208 -13.13 1.82 -20.81
C GLU A 208 -12.17 0.99 -21.69
N GLY A 209 -10.94 0.79 -21.22
CA GLY A 209 -9.91 0.05 -21.96
C GLY A 209 -9.18 0.85 -23.05
N ASP A 210 -9.48 2.14 -23.21
CA ASP A 210 -8.82 3.03 -24.17
C ASP A 210 -8.43 4.37 -23.51
N PHE A 211 -7.50 4.31 -22.55
CA PHE A 211 -6.93 5.49 -21.91
C PHE A 211 -6.15 6.35 -22.91
N ARG A 212 -6.44 7.65 -22.97
CA ARG A 212 -5.85 8.60 -23.93
C ARG A 212 -5.11 9.77 -23.30
N GLY A 213 -5.25 9.99 -21.99
CA GLY A 213 -4.55 11.05 -21.27
C GLY A 213 -5.39 11.75 -20.21
N ALA A 214 -5.19 13.06 -20.04
CA ALA A 214 -5.86 13.85 -19.01
C ALA A 214 -6.13 15.29 -19.47
N VAL A 215 -7.13 15.92 -18.86
CA VAL A 215 -7.31 17.38 -18.88
C VAL A 215 -6.48 17.98 -17.75
N LEU A 216 -5.56 18.87 -18.10
CA LEU A 216 -4.75 19.61 -17.15
C LEU A 216 -5.29 21.02 -16.98
N ARG A 217 -5.56 21.43 -15.74
CA ARG A 217 -5.94 22.80 -15.39
C ARG A 217 -4.75 23.53 -14.77
N SER A 218 -4.50 24.73 -15.26
CA SER A 218 -3.54 25.69 -14.71
C SER A 218 -3.98 26.19 -13.35
N THR A 219 -3.09 26.12 -12.35
CA THR A 219 -3.34 26.68 -11.01
C THR A 219 -3.08 28.18 -10.93
N VAL A 220 -2.61 28.81 -12.03
CA VAL A 220 -2.30 30.24 -12.09
C VAL A 220 -3.47 31.05 -12.65
N ASP A 221 -4.07 30.59 -13.76
CA ASP A 221 -5.08 31.34 -14.51
C ASP A 221 -6.34 30.51 -14.82
N GLY A 222 -6.39 29.25 -14.40
CA GLY A 222 -7.54 28.37 -14.62
C GLY A 222 -7.69 27.85 -16.06
N SER A 223 -6.75 28.15 -16.95
CA SER A 223 -6.75 27.60 -18.32
C SER A 223 -6.68 26.08 -18.32
N GLU A 224 -7.36 25.43 -19.27
CA GLU A 224 -7.36 23.98 -19.43
C GLU A 224 -6.72 23.58 -20.75
N GLU A 225 -6.01 22.45 -20.73
CA GLU A 225 -5.43 21.82 -21.91
C GLU A 225 -5.59 20.30 -21.86
N ASP A 226 -5.88 19.69 -23.00
CA ASP A 226 -5.79 18.24 -23.15
C ASP A 226 -4.32 17.83 -23.21
N PHE A 227 -3.96 16.81 -22.44
CA PHE A 227 -2.63 16.22 -22.43
C PHE A 227 -2.71 14.74 -22.80
N ALA A 228 -2.28 14.42 -24.01
CA ALA A 228 -2.25 13.06 -24.51
C ALA A 228 -1.09 12.27 -23.90
N CYS A 229 -1.37 11.09 -23.36
CA CYS A 229 -0.35 10.12 -22.93
C CYS A 229 -0.94 8.71 -22.90
N GLY A 230 -0.08 7.70 -22.97
CA GLY A 230 -0.47 6.28 -22.97
C GLY A 230 -0.61 5.67 -21.57
N GLY A 231 -0.32 6.44 -20.51
CA GLY A 231 -0.47 6.01 -19.12
C GLY A 231 -0.19 7.13 -18.12
N ALA A 232 -0.73 6.99 -16.91
CA ALA A 232 -0.55 7.93 -15.81
C ALA A 232 -0.19 7.20 -14.50
N PHE A 233 0.73 7.79 -13.74
CA PHE A 233 1.17 7.28 -12.44
C PHE A 233 0.94 8.34 -11.36
N ILE A 234 0.08 8.04 -10.39
CA ILE A 234 -0.23 8.96 -9.29
C ILE A 234 0.73 8.68 -8.12
N ALA A 235 1.71 9.57 -7.94
CA ALA A 235 2.78 9.46 -6.95
C ALA A 235 2.67 10.56 -5.89
N ILE A 236 1.48 10.71 -5.28
CA ILE A 236 1.16 11.76 -4.30
C ILE A 236 1.19 11.28 -2.84
N GLY A 237 1.54 10.02 -2.62
CA GLY A 237 1.73 9.42 -1.30
C GLY A 237 0.71 8.33 -0.98
N HIS A 238 0.89 7.76 0.21
CA HIS A 238 0.03 6.71 0.75
C HIS A 238 -0.43 7.10 2.16
N LYS A 239 -1.60 6.63 2.56
CA LYS A 239 -2.19 6.83 3.88
C LYS A 239 -2.22 5.49 4.64
N PRO A 240 -1.41 5.32 5.69
CA PRO A 240 -1.49 4.16 6.58
C PRO A 240 -2.88 4.01 7.20
N LEU A 241 -3.36 2.77 7.31
CA LEU A 241 -4.66 2.46 7.92
C LEU A 241 -4.49 2.27 9.44
N THR A 242 -4.18 3.37 10.15
CA THR A 242 -3.88 3.39 11.59
C THR A 242 -4.95 4.07 12.45
N GLY A 243 -6.04 4.56 11.84
CA GLY A 243 -7.06 5.37 12.54
C GLY A 243 -7.71 4.67 13.75
N PHE A 244 -7.94 3.36 13.66
CA PHE A 244 -8.55 2.56 14.74
C PHE A 244 -7.67 2.46 16.01
N LEU A 245 -6.39 2.80 15.92
CA LEU A 245 -5.46 2.80 17.05
C LEU A 245 -5.63 4.02 17.95
N ALA A 246 -6.25 5.10 17.46
CA ALA A 246 -6.51 6.34 18.21
C ALA A 246 -5.27 6.90 18.95
N GLY A 247 -4.09 6.79 18.35
CA GLY A 247 -2.84 7.32 18.90
C GLY A 247 -2.21 6.48 20.03
N GLN A 248 -2.69 5.26 20.28
CA GLN A 248 -2.15 4.37 21.32
C GLN A 248 -0.75 3.81 21.00
N LEU A 249 -0.31 3.90 19.74
CA LEU A 249 1.01 3.47 19.29
C LEU A 249 1.79 4.65 18.75
N GLU A 250 3.11 4.62 18.95
CA GLU A 250 4.01 5.61 18.36
C GLU A 250 4.03 5.51 16.83
N MET A 251 3.93 6.66 16.19
CA MET A 251 3.91 6.82 14.73
C MET A 251 4.87 7.94 14.31
N ASP A 252 5.28 7.94 13.05
CA ASP A 252 5.94 9.09 12.44
C ASP A 252 4.95 10.22 12.10
N ASP A 253 5.46 11.34 11.59
CA ASP A 253 4.68 12.51 11.19
C ASP A 253 3.69 12.23 10.02
N HIS A 254 3.78 11.05 9.42
CA HIS A 254 2.92 10.56 8.33
C HIS A 254 1.98 9.43 8.77
N ASN A 255 1.91 9.15 10.07
CA ASN A 255 1.09 8.11 10.71
C ASN A 255 1.50 6.66 10.40
N TYR A 256 2.73 6.42 9.93
CA TYR A 256 3.28 5.07 9.85
C TYR A 256 3.70 4.60 11.24
N LEU A 257 3.44 3.34 11.56
CA LEU A 257 3.83 2.74 12.83
C LEU A 257 5.36 2.63 12.93
N LEU A 258 5.89 2.88 14.12
CA LEU A 258 7.31 2.77 14.39
C LEU A 258 7.64 1.47 15.12
N TRP A 259 8.58 0.70 14.56
CA TRP A 259 9.21 -0.40 15.27
C TRP A 259 10.14 0.10 16.37
N LYS A 260 10.10 -0.57 17.52
CA LYS A 260 10.97 -0.31 18.68
C LYS A 260 11.97 -1.42 18.92
N GLN A 261 11.55 -2.67 18.77
CA GLN A 261 12.41 -3.83 18.91
C GLN A 261 11.95 -4.93 17.94
N HIS A 262 12.76 -5.22 16.93
CA HIS A 262 12.36 -6.08 15.80
C HIS A 262 11.06 -5.58 15.17
N THR A 263 10.01 -6.40 15.08
CA THR A 263 8.70 -5.96 14.57
C THR A 263 7.75 -5.40 15.64
N MET A 264 8.17 -5.36 16.90
CA MET A 264 7.37 -4.89 18.02
C MET A 264 7.26 -3.37 18.04
N THR A 265 6.07 -2.86 18.35
CA THR A 265 5.74 -1.44 18.43
C THR A 265 6.12 -0.84 19.80
N SER A 266 5.64 0.37 20.11
CA SER A 266 5.82 1.01 21.43
C SER A 266 5.09 0.30 22.58
N VAL A 267 4.14 -0.58 22.30
CA VAL A 267 3.44 -1.38 23.30
C VAL A 267 3.95 -2.83 23.22
N PRO A 268 4.57 -3.37 24.28
CA PRO A 268 5.03 -4.76 24.29
C PRO A 268 3.90 -5.73 23.92
N GLY A 269 4.19 -6.75 23.11
CA GLY A 269 3.21 -7.72 22.59
C GLY A 269 2.26 -7.20 21.50
N VAL A 270 2.46 -5.96 21.02
CA VAL A 270 1.85 -5.46 19.79
C VAL A 270 2.93 -5.31 18.74
N PHE A 271 2.77 -6.01 17.62
CA PHE A 271 3.69 -6.05 16.49
C PHE A 271 3.04 -5.40 15.28
N ALA A 272 3.84 -5.00 14.30
CA ALA A 272 3.34 -4.41 13.06
C ALA A 272 4.11 -4.90 11.84
N ALA A 273 3.44 -5.07 10.70
CA ALA A 273 4.03 -5.65 9.49
C ALA A 273 3.42 -5.08 8.20
N GLY A 274 4.25 -5.03 7.15
CA GLY A 274 3.87 -4.56 5.83
C GLY A 274 3.82 -3.04 5.71
N ASP A 275 3.03 -2.54 4.77
CA ASP A 275 3.03 -1.13 4.38
C ASP A 275 2.60 -0.16 5.51
N VAL A 276 2.03 -0.66 6.62
CA VAL A 276 1.71 0.17 7.79
C VAL A 276 2.97 0.65 8.55
N VAL A 277 4.11 -0.03 8.34
CA VAL A 277 5.44 0.33 8.88
C VAL A 277 6.45 0.66 7.77
N ASP A 278 6.25 0.13 6.56
CA ASP A 278 7.20 0.25 5.47
C ASP A 278 6.98 1.54 4.65
N THR A 279 7.78 2.55 4.93
CA THR A 279 7.77 3.81 4.16
C THR A 279 8.61 3.72 2.89
N ARG A 280 9.41 2.67 2.71
CA ARG A 280 10.49 2.62 1.69
C ARG A 280 10.20 1.66 0.54
N TYR A 281 9.87 0.40 0.81
CA TYR A 281 9.80 -0.62 -0.24
C TYR A 281 8.39 -0.79 -0.78
N LYS A 282 7.40 -0.97 0.10
CA LYS A 282 5.96 -1.08 -0.25
C LYS A 282 5.70 -2.10 -1.36
N GLN A 283 6.21 -3.32 -1.20
CA GLN A 283 6.01 -4.41 -2.15
C GLN A 283 5.36 -5.60 -1.46
N ALA A 284 4.57 -6.37 -2.21
CA ALA A 284 3.90 -7.55 -1.68
C ALA A 284 4.87 -8.56 -1.03
N VAL A 285 6.04 -8.76 -1.65
CA VAL A 285 7.07 -9.68 -1.12
C VAL A 285 7.74 -9.15 0.15
N THR A 286 7.98 -7.84 0.26
CA THR A 286 8.54 -7.26 1.49
C THR A 286 7.50 -7.31 2.61
N ALA A 287 6.23 -7.01 2.30
CA ALA A 287 5.13 -7.12 3.25
C ALA A 287 4.95 -8.57 3.76
N ALA A 288 4.96 -9.57 2.87
CA ALA A 288 4.92 -10.98 3.26
C ALA A 288 6.10 -11.35 4.19
N GLY A 289 7.31 -10.92 3.84
CA GLY A 289 8.50 -11.11 4.69
C GLY A 289 8.34 -10.51 6.09
N MET A 290 7.82 -9.28 6.19
CA MET A 290 7.54 -8.64 7.47
C MET A 290 6.43 -9.36 8.26
N GLY A 291 5.43 -9.91 7.58
CA GLY A 291 4.40 -10.75 8.21
C GLY A 291 4.98 -12.00 8.87
N CYS A 292 5.92 -12.67 8.19
CA CYS A 292 6.68 -13.79 8.75
C CYS A 292 7.48 -13.36 10.00
N MET A 293 8.21 -12.24 9.90
CA MET A 293 8.96 -11.70 11.04
C MET A 293 8.05 -11.43 12.25
N ALA A 294 6.90 -10.79 12.03
CA ALA A 294 5.97 -10.46 13.11
C ALA A 294 5.35 -11.70 13.78
N ALA A 295 5.04 -12.76 13.02
CA ALA A 295 4.54 -14.00 13.60
C ALA A 295 5.58 -14.69 14.49
N ILE A 296 6.85 -14.74 14.05
CA ILE A 296 7.94 -15.35 14.82
C ILE A 296 8.28 -14.52 16.06
N ASP A 297 8.28 -13.19 15.93
CA ASP A 297 8.51 -12.32 17.09
C ASP A 297 7.37 -12.43 18.11
N ALA A 298 6.11 -12.53 17.65
CA ALA A 298 4.95 -12.73 18.50
C ALA A 298 4.97 -14.08 19.23
N GLU A 299 5.32 -15.17 18.53
CA GLU A 299 5.53 -16.50 19.12
C GLU A 299 6.53 -16.43 20.28
N LYS A 300 7.75 -15.97 20.01
CA LYS A 300 8.82 -15.90 21.03
C LYS A 300 8.44 -15.01 22.21
N TRP A 301 7.73 -13.92 21.94
CA TRP A 301 7.28 -13.02 22.98
C TRP A 301 6.23 -13.67 23.88
N LEU A 302 5.28 -14.41 23.30
CA LEU A 302 4.25 -15.17 24.02
C LEU A 302 4.87 -16.31 24.85
N GLU A 303 5.88 -17.03 24.33
CA GLU A 303 6.59 -18.08 25.07
C GLU A 303 7.35 -17.54 26.29
N ALA A 304 7.73 -16.26 26.26
CA ALA A 304 8.48 -15.61 27.33
C ALA A 304 7.60 -14.93 28.39
N GLN A 305 6.26 -14.97 28.26
CA GLN A 305 5.32 -14.45 29.26
C GLN A 305 5.09 -15.44 30.40
#